data_AF-A0A3S3PY11-F1
#
_entry.id   AF-A0A3S3PY11-F1
#
_cell.length_a   1.000
_cell.length_b   1.000
_cell.length_c   1.000
_cell.angle_alpha   90.00
_cell.angle_beta   90.00
_cell.angle_gamma   90.00
#
_symmetry.space_group_name_H-M   'P 1'
#
loop_
_entity.id
_entity.type
_entity.pdbx_description
1 polymer ?
#
loop_
_entity_poly.entity_id
_entity_poly.type
_entity_poly.pdbx_seq_one_letter_code
_entity_poly.pdbx_strand_id
1 'polypeptide(L)'
;MNKLFVKILLICFIAFEILSQWLVVAVCCRTTNGICADGKKGTPYCGYGSCNMFGCNCDGGCREGWSVTVYTGEQFTGGKRDFLAGYDDCIDITDGVCNGRLFKSACSGFNNQISSVNTHGNCVRLYEKRGCKGYSVRLTHDERKCSSKLKNCNFDNKTSSISSCKYVNDD
;
A
#
# COMPACT_ATOMS: atom_id res chain seq x y z
N MET A 1 14.97 -32.45 43.11
CA MET A 1 14.40 -32.19 41.77
C MET A 1 14.32 -33.49 41.00
N ASN A 2 13.12 -33.94 40.60
CA ASN A 2 12.93 -35.28 40.04
C ASN A 2 13.53 -35.36 38.61
N LYS A 3 14.35 -36.38 38.34
CA LYS A 3 14.94 -36.60 37.00
C LYS A 3 13.87 -36.70 35.90
N LEU A 4 12.67 -37.15 36.25
CA LEU A 4 11.52 -37.18 35.34
C LEU A 4 11.01 -35.78 35.00
N PHE A 5 10.96 -34.88 35.98
CA PHE A 5 10.49 -33.51 35.81
C PHE A 5 11.42 -32.69 34.90
N VAL A 6 12.74 -32.88 35.06
CA VAL A 6 13.75 -32.23 34.20
C VAL A 6 13.62 -32.69 32.74
N LYS A 7 13.36 -33.97 32.50
CA LYS A 7 13.14 -34.50 31.14
C LYS A 7 11.89 -33.91 30.47
N ILE A 8 10.80 -33.74 31.23
CA ILE A 8 9.55 -33.16 30.72
C ILE A 8 9.77 -31.70 30.28
N LEU A 9 10.44 -30.90 31.11
CA LEU A 9 10.75 -29.50 30.76
C LEU A 9 11.60 -29.40 29.49
N LEU A 10 12.58 -30.29 29.32
CA LEU A 10 13.45 -30.29 28.15
C LEU A 10 12.68 -30.63 26.86
N ILE A 11 11.76 -31.60 26.92
CA ILE A 11 10.91 -31.98 25.79
C ILE A 11 9.97 -30.84 25.41
N CYS A 12 9.34 -30.18 26.41
CA CYS A 12 8.47 -29.04 26.15
C CYS A 12 9.22 -27.87 25.49
N PHE A 13 10.46 -27.60 25.90
CA PHE A 13 11.27 -26.53 25.31
C PHE A 13 11.61 -26.81 23.85
N ILE A 14 12.00 -28.05 23.52
CA ILE A 14 12.29 -28.46 22.14
C ILE A 14 11.02 -28.41 21.28
N ALA A 15 9.88 -28.88 21.81
CA ALA A 15 8.61 -28.83 21.09
C ALA A 15 8.16 -27.38 20.83
N PHE A 16 8.37 -26.47 21.78
CA PHE A 16 8.04 -25.06 21.65
C PHE A 16 8.88 -24.36 20.56
N GLU A 17 10.19 -24.63 20.51
CA GLU A 17 11.08 -24.12 19.46
C GLU A 17 10.63 -24.61 18.07
N ILE A 18 10.30 -25.90 17.93
CA ILE A 18 9.82 -26.45 16.66
C ILE A 18 8.47 -25.86 16.26
N LEU A 19 7.55 -25.68 17.21
CA LEU A 19 6.23 -25.08 16.94
C LEU A 19 6.32 -23.59 16.58
N SER A 20 7.29 -22.85 17.13
CA SER A 20 7.46 -21.41 16.89
C SER A 20 7.81 -21.09 15.42
N GLN A 21 8.50 -22.00 14.73
CA GLN A 21 8.92 -21.82 13.34
C GLN A 21 7.76 -21.87 12.33
N TRP A 22 6.58 -22.38 12.73
CA TRP A 22 5.40 -22.47 11.87
C TRP A 22 4.44 -21.28 11.99
N LEU A 23 4.62 -20.41 12.99
CA LEU A 23 3.80 -19.20 13.18
C LEU A 23 4.43 -17.93 12.59
N VAL A 24 5.62 -18.03 12.01
CA VAL A 24 6.23 -16.92 11.27
C VAL A 24 5.46 -16.77 9.95
N VAL A 25 4.42 -15.95 9.99
CA VAL A 25 3.55 -15.66 8.86
C VAL A 25 4.43 -15.28 7.68
N ALA A 26 4.35 -16.08 6.62
CA ALA A 26 5.18 -15.93 5.45
C ALA A 26 4.69 -14.70 4.65
N VAL A 27 5.19 -13.51 4.98
CA VAL A 27 4.59 -12.24 4.53
C VAL A 27 4.68 -12.06 3.00
N CYS A 28 5.65 -12.68 2.31
CA CYS A 28 5.97 -12.36 0.90
C CYS A 28 5.98 -13.55 -0.08
N CYS A 29 5.03 -14.48 -0.03
CA CYS A 29 5.23 -15.77 -0.72
C CYS A 29 5.06 -15.80 -2.25
N ARG A 30 4.06 -15.14 -2.82
CA ARG A 30 3.80 -15.23 -4.28
C ARG A 30 3.20 -13.96 -4.82
N THR A 31 3.48 -13.70 -6.09
CA THR A 31 2.74 -12.73 -6.89
C THR A 31 1.28 -13.15 -7.08
N THR A 32 0.36 -12.20 -7.16
CA THR A 32 -1.00 -12.43 -7.68
C THR A 32 -1.00 -12.11 -9.17
N ASN A 33 -1.28 -13.11 -10.02
CA ASN A 33 -1.22 -12.97 -11.49
C ASN A 33 0.14 -12.46 -12.03
N GLY A 34 1.25 -12.81 -11.37
CA GLY A 34 2.60 -12.36 -11.76
C GLY A 34 2.94 -10.94 -11.32
N ILE A 35 2.07 -10.28 -10.57
CA ILE A 35 2.23 -8.91 -10.08
C ILE A 35 2.36 -8.88 -8.54
N CYS A 36 3.19 -7.98 -8.04
CA CYS A 36 3.42 -7.73 -6.62
C CYS A 36 2.50 -6.66 -6.03
N ALA A 37 2.46 -6.53 -4.70
CA ALA A 37 1.64 -5.52 -4.04
C ALA A 37 2.08 -4.08 -4.39
N ASP A 38 3.36 -3.90 -4.71
CA ASP A 38 3.94 -2.66 -5.29
C ASP A 38 3.59 -2.43 -6.77
N GLY A 39 2.74 -3.27 -7.35
CA GLY A 39 2.29 -3.16 -8.72
C GLY A 39 3.34 -3.47 -9.80
N LYS A 40 4.52 -3.96 -9.44
CA LYS A 40 5.55 -4.34 -10.41
C LYS A 40 5.46 -5.84 -10.70
N LYS A 41 5.94 -6.26 -11.87
CA LYS A 41 6.08 -7.69 -12.20
C LYS A 41 7.01 -8.34 -11.18
N GLY A 42 6.57 -9.44 -10.59
CA GLY A 42 7.39 -10.20 -9.65
C GLY A 42 8.34 -11.15 -10.37
N THR A 43 9.40 -11.52 -9.68
CA THR A 43 10.35 -12.55 -10.09
C THR A 43 10.04 -13.81 -9.29
N PRO A 44 9.01 -14.56 -9.73
CA PRO A 44 8.05 -15.38 -8.95
C PRO A 44 7.56 -14.92 -7.56
N TYR A 45 8.32 -14.04 -6.92
CA TYR A 45 8.17 -13.60 -5.55
C TYR A 45 8.15 -12.09 -5.46
N CYS A 46 7.64 -11.59 -4.33
CA CYS A 46 7.45 -10.19 -4.05
C CYS A 46 8.19 -9.76 -2.80
N GLY A 47 9.37 -10.32 -2.55
CA GLY A 47 10.26 -9.88 -1.48
C GLY A 47 11.53 -9.24 -2.01
N TYR A 48 12.22 -8.50 -1.13
CA TYR A 48 13.53 -7.93 -1.38
C TYR A 48 14.61 -8.79 -0.72
N GLY A 49 15.79 -8.88 -1.35
CA GLY A 49 16.93 -9.62 -0.82
C GLY A 49 16.83 -11.14 -1.00
N SER A 50 17.65 -11.87 -0.26
CA SER A 50 17.61 -13.34 -0.24
C SER A 50 16.33 -13.80 0.44
N CYS A 51 15.63 -14.73 -0.20
CA CYS A 51 14.44 -15.40 0.34
C CYS A 51 14.75 -16.87 0.59
N ASN A 52 13.90 -17.55 1.35
CA ASN A 52 13.97 -19.02 1.46
C ASN A 52 13.57 -19.70 0.13
N MET A 53 13.69 -21.04 0.06
CA MET A 53 13.39 -21.80 -1.17
C MET A 53 11.92 -21.71 -1.64
N PHE A 54 11.01 -21.29 -0.75
CA PHE A 54 9.60 -21.06 -1.09
C PHE A 54 9.37 -19.63 -1.61
N GLY A 55 10.42 -18.80 -1.62
CA GLY A 55 10.39 -17.39 -1.93
C GLY A 55 9.64 -16.55 -0.92
N CYS A 56 9.54 -17.03 0.32
CA CYS A 56 9.02 -16.28 1.45
C CYS A 56 10.17 -15.92 2.42
N ASN A 57 9.84 -15.18 3.49
CA ASN A 57 10.80 -14.76 4.52
C ASN A 57 12.07 -14.15 3.94
N CYS A 58 11.89 -13.10 3.14
CA CYS A 58 13.00 -12.43 2.48
C CYS A 58 13.66 -11.42 3.42
N ASP A 59 14.99 -11.37 3.43
CA ASP A 59 15.77 -10.53 4.35
C ASP A 59 15.42 -9.05 4.27
N GLY A 60 15.03 -8.57 3.08
CA GLY A 60 14.60 -7.19 2.84
C GLY A 60 13.09 -6.96 2.99
N GLY A 61 12.33 -7.95 3.48
CA GLY A 61 10.88 -7.88 3.62
C GLY A 61 10.14 -7.96 2.28
N CYS A 62 8.87 -7.51 2.28
CA CYS A 62 8.02 -7.55 1.10
C CYS A 62 8.10 -6.28 0.28
N ARG A 63 7.87 -6.44 -1.02
CA ARG A 63 7.56 -5.36 -1.95
C ARG A 63 6.16 -4.84 -1.63
N GLU A 64 6.12 -3.80 -0.82
CA GLU A 64 4.89 -3.10 -0.46
C GLU A 64 4.55 -2.04 -1.50
N GLY A 65 3.27 -1.93 -1.79
CA GLY A 65 2.70 -0.80 -2.52
C GLY A 65 1.78 -0.01 -1.63
N TRP A 66 1.23 1.06 -2.20
CA TRP A 66 0.09 1.74 -1.63
C TRP A 66 -1.10 1.55 -2.54
N SER A 67 -2.28 1.45 -1.92
CA SER A 67 -3.54 1.49 -2.62
C SER A 67 -4.39 2.60 -2.05
N VAL A 68 -5.14 3.24 -2.93
CA VAL A 68 -6.08 4.28 -2.52
C VAL A 68 -7.34 4.17 -3.37
N THR A 69 -8.50 4.33 -2.74
CA THR A 69 -9.74 4.57 -3.46
C THR A 69 -10.08 6.05 -3.36
N VAL A 70 -10.28 6.71 -4.49
CA VAL A 70 -10.80 8.08 -4.53
C VAL A 70 -12.27 8.07 -4.91
N TYR A 71 -12.98 9.09 -4.46
CA TYR A 71 -14.41 9.25 -4.65
C TYR A 71 -14.73 10.67 -5.07
N THR A 72 -15.65 10.80 -6.02
CA THR A 72 -16.15 12.13 -6.46
C THR A 72 -17.08 12.76 -5.43
N GLY A 73 -17.76 11.97 -4.61
CA GLY A 73 -18.60 12.44 -3.52
C GLY A 73 -17.92 12.44 -2.15
N GLU A 74 -18.51 13.13 -1.19
CA GLU A 74 -18.13 13.06 0.22
C GLU A 74 -18.49 11.69 0.83
N GLN A 75 -17.89 11.38 1.99
CA GLN A 75 -18.18 10.16 2.77
C GLN A 75 -18.09 8.88 1.94
N PHE A 76 -17.14 8.84 0.99
CA PHE A 76 -16.89 7.68 0.13
C PHE A 76 -18.07 7.33 -0.80
N THR A 77 -18.77 8.35 -1.31
CA THR A 77 -19.92 8.21 -2.24
C THR A 77 -19.59 8.65 -3.67
N GLY A 78 -20.51 8.42 -4.62
CA GLY A 78 -20.36 8.83 -6.02
C GLY A 78 -19.49 7.89 -6.86
N GLY A 79 -18.98 8.40 -7.98
CA GLY A 79 -18.01 7.68 -8.81
C GLY A 79 -16.75 7.40 -8.01
N LYS A 80 -16.27 6.15 -8.06
CA LYS A 80 -15.07 5.70 -7.33
C LYS A 80 -14.00 5.15 -8.27
N ARG A 81 -12.75 5.20 -7.83
CA ARG A 81 -11.62 4.58 -8.53
C ARG A 81 -10.54 4.13 -7.58
N ASP A 82 -10.05 2.92 -7.81
CA ASP A 82 -8.94 2.33 -7.08
C ASP A 82 -7.63 2.60 -7.85
N PHE A 83 -6.62 3.04 -7.13
CA PHE A 83 -5.26 3.15 -7.61
C PHE A 83 -4.38 2.20 -6.83
N LEU A 84 -3.49 1.53 -7.55
CA LEU A 84 -2.47 0.62 -7.03
C LEU A 84 -1.15 1.07 -7.62
N ALA A 85 -0.18 1.35 -6.75
CA ALA A 85 1.10 1.86 -7.17
C ALA A 85 2.24 1.32 -6.31
N GLY A 86 3.44 1.36 -6.88
CA GLY A 86 4.67 1.11 -6.18
C GLY A 86 4.95 2.22 -5.17
N TYR A 87 5.85 1.89 -4.24
CA TYR A 87 6.25 2.75 -3.14
C TYR A 87 6.71 4.17 -3.56
N ASP A 88 7.34 4.31 -4.72
CA ASP A 88 7.89 5.57 -5.26
C ASP A 88 7.12 6.12 -6.46
N ASP A 89 5.90 5.64 -6.71
CA ASP A 89 5.15 6.08 -7.89
C ASP A 89 4.35 7.35 -7.58
N CYS A 90 4.52 8.36 -8.43
CA CYS A 90 3.59 9.48 -8.57
C CYS A 90 2.57 9.15 -9.66
N ILE A 91 1.28 9.21 -9.33
CA ILE A 91 0.19 8.98 -10.28
C ILE A 91 -0.50 10.30 -10.62
N ASP A 92 -0.43 10.69 -11.88
CA ASP A 92 -1.23 11.79 -12.40
C ASP A 92 -2.68 11.36 -12.67
N ILE A 93 -3.63 12.14 -12.16
CA ILE A 93 -5.07 11.99 -12.39
C ILE A 93 -5.48 12.94 -13.50
N THR A 94 -5.25 12.54 -14.75
CA THR A 94 -5.61 13.34 -15.92
C THR A 94 -6.73 12.72 -16.71
N ASP A 95 -7.49 13.56 -17.42
CA ASP A 95 -8.42 13.09 -18.43
C ASP A 95 -7.67 12.28 -19.50
N GLY A 96 -8.11 11.04 -19.70
CA GLY A 96 -7.43 10.07 -20.55
C GLY A 96 -6.91 8.89 -19.74
N VAL A 97 -5.58 8.77 -19.61
CA VAL A 97 -4.91 7.57 -19.07
C VAL A 97 -4.20 7.95 -17.77
N CYS A 98 -4.53 7.29 -16.66
CA CYS A 98 -3.60 7.29 -15.53
C CYS A 98 -2.36 6.52 -15.96
N ASN A 99 -1.19 7.16 -15.93
CA ASN A 99 0.09 6.52 -16.22
C ASN A 99 0.54 5.60 -15.07
N GLY A 100 -0.31 4.67 -14.65
CA GLY A 100 0.10 3.52 -13.83
C GLY A 100 0.46 2.37 -14.75
N ARG A 101 1.65 1.78 -14.58
CA ARG A 101 2.16 0.66 -15.42
C ARG A 101 1.24 -0.57 -15.46
N LEU A 102 0.26 -0.68 -14.56
CA LEU A 102 -0.60 -1.85 -14.43
C LEU A 102 -2.02 -1.72 -14.92
N PHE A 103 -2.58 -0.52 -14.98
CA PHE A 103 -3.97 -0.35 -15.36
C PHE A 103 -4.07 0.82 -16.31
N LYS A 104 -4.10 0.50 -17.61
CA LYS A 104 -4.59 1.39 -18.69
C LYS A 104 -6.10 1.58 -18.50
N SER A 105 -6.53 2.08 -17.34
CA SER A 105 -7.93 2.43 -17.07
C SER A 105 -8.14 3.90 -17.43
N ALA A 106 -9.24 4.18 -18.12
CA ALA A 106 -9.57 5.54 -18.54
C ALA A 106 -9.90 6.38 -17.29
N CYS A 107 -9.02 7.30 -16.90
CA CYS A 107 -9.16 8.17 -15.72
C CYS A 107 -9.93 9.47 -16.00
N SER A 108 -10.55 9.55 -17.18
CA SER A 108 -11.46 10.62 -17.55
C SER A 108 -12.54 10.83 -16.48
N GLY A 109 -12.68 12.09 -16.03
CA GLY A 109 -13.78 12.51 -15.16
C GLY A 109 -13.50 12.51 -13.66
N PHE A 110 -12.25 12.32 -13.20
CA PHE A 110 -11.90 12.44 -11.77
C PHE A 110 -10.97 13.63 -11.47
N ASN A 111 -10.32 14.20 -12.49
CA ASN A 111 -9.45 15.35 -12.31
C ASN A 111 -10.23 16.53 -11.71
N ASN A 112 -9.75 17.10 -10.61
CA ASN A 112 -10.40 18.19 -9.88
C ASN A 112 -11.86 17.89 -9.46
N GLN A 113 -12.19 16.61 -9.27
CA GLN A 113 -13.54 16.20 -8.86
C GLN A 113 -13.54 15.33 -7.60
N ILE A 114 -12.37 15.08 -7.00
CA ILE A 114 -12.23 14.20 -5.84
C ILE A 114 -12.60 14.96 -4.57
N SER A 115 -13.53 14.38 -3.81
CA SER A 115 -14.08 14.97 -2.58
C SER A 115 -13.84 14.09 -1.34
N SER A 116 -13.52 12.80 -1.52
CA SER A 116 -13.08 11.92 -0.43
C SER A 116 -12.17 10.80 -0.91
N VAL A 117 -11.37 10.24 0.01
CA VAL A 117 -10.26 9.32 -0.27
C VAL A 117 -10.13 8.28 0.84
N ASN A 118 -10.04 7.00 0.50
CA ASN A 118 -9.76 5.90 1.41
C ASN A 118 -8.37 5.33 1.13
N THR A 119 -7.46 5.39 2.12
CA THR A 119 -6.03 5.10 1.95
C THR A 119 -5.64 3.64 2.23
N HIS A 120 -6.61 2.75 2.49
CA HIS A 120 -6.42 1.31 2.73
C HIS A 120 -5.30 0.94 3.72
N GLY A 121 -5.07 1.78 4.73
CA GLY A 121 -4.08 1.53 5.79
C GLY A 121 -2.71 2.15 5.53
N ASN A 122 -2.44 2.62 4.31
CA ASN A 122 -1.21 3.33 4.00
C ASN A 122 -1.40 4.85 4.06
N CYS A 123 -0.28 5.57 4.11
CA CYS A 123 -0.27 7.02 4.00
C CYS A 123 -0.16 7.43 2.53
N VAL A 124 -1.03 8.34 2.10
CA VAL A 124 -0.99 8.92 0.75
C VAL A 124 -0.94 10.44 0.81
N ARG A 125 -0.42 11.06 -0.23
CA ARG A 125 -0.40 12.51 -0.40
C ARG A 125 -1.10 12.87 -1.70
N LEU A 126 -2.06 13.80 -1.61
CA LEU A 126 -2.75 14.36 -2.76
C LEU A 126 -2.09 15.69 -3.13
N TYR A 127 -1.98 15.99 -4.42
CA TYR A 127 -1.35 17.20 -4.93
C TYR A 127 -2.27 17.96 -5.88
N GLU A 128 -2.24 19.29 -5.79
CA GLU A 128 -3.07 20.17 -6.61
C GLU A 128 -2.60 20.24 -8.07
N LYS A 129 -1.32 19.94 -8.32
CA LYS A 129 -0.70 19.93 -9.65
C LYS A 129 -0.28 18.51 -10.02
N ARG A 130 -0.01 18.33 -11.31
CA ARG A 130 0.57 17.11 -11.87
C ARG A 130 2.03 16.94 -11.43
N GLY A 131 2.54 15.72 -11.58
CA GLY A 131 3.90 15.35 -11.21
C GLY A 131 4.15 15.43 -9.71
N CYS A 132 3.10 15.30 -8.88
CA CYS A 132 3.19 15.36 -7.43
C CYS A 132 3.80 16.69 -6.92
N LYS A 133 3.40 17.81 -7.53
CA LYS A 133 3.91 19.16 -7.23
C LYS A 133 2.84 20.07 -6.60
N GLY A 134 3.28 21.20 -6.06
CA GLY A 134 2.40 22.25 -5.53
C GLY A 134 1.88 21.96 -4.12
N TYR A 135 0.79 22.65 -3.75
CA TYR A 135 0.10 22.40 -2.49
C TYR A 135 -0.34 20.94 -2.39
N SER A 136 -0.14 20.35 -1.21
CA SER A 136 -0.47 18.96 -0.97
C SER A 136 -1.09 18.73 0.39
N VAL A 137 -1.94 17.70 0.47
CA VAL A 137 -2.49 17.22 1.73
C VAL A 137 -2.04 15.79 1.97
N ARG A 138 -1.52 15.54 3.17
CA ARG A 138 -1.17 14.20 3.65
C ARG A 138 -2.41 13.58 4.28
N LEU A 139 -2.70 12.33 3.92
CA LEU A 139 -3.81 11.55 4.46
C LEU A 139 -3.29 10.23 5.01
N THR A 140 -3.58 9.97 6.27
CA THR A 140 -3.35 8.68 6.92
C THR A 140 -4.67 7.96 7.20
N HIS A 141 -4.60 6.68 7.51
CA HIS A 141 -5.78 5.87 7.85
C HIS A 141 -6.56 6.43 9.06
N ASP A 142 -5.84 7.03 10.02
CA ASP A 142 -6.41 7.55 11.27
C ASP A 142 -7.09 8.92 11.09
N GLU A 143 -6.75 9.65 10.03
CA GLU A 143 -7.24 11.02 9.76
C GLU A 143 -8.58 11.04 8.98
N ARG A 144 -9.57 10.30 9.50
CA ARG A 144 -10.89 10.15 8.84
C ARG A 144 -11.62 11.45 8.58
N LYS A 145 -11.39 12.50 9.39
CA LYS A 145 -12.05 13.81 9.21
C LYS A 145 -11.71 14.45 7.87
N CYS A 146 -10.46 14.34 7.45
CA CYS A 146 -9.97 14.89 6.19
C CYS A 146 -10.30 13.94 5.04
N SER A 147 -10.00 12.66 5.23
CA SER A 147 -10.10 11.66 4.16
C SER A 147 -11.55 11.40 3.73
N SER A 148 -12.53 11.48 4.63
CA SER A 148 -13.95 11.37 4.29
C SER A 148 -14.56 12.64 3.68
N LYS A 149 -13.92 13.81 3.85
CA LYS A 149 -14.39 15.11 3.35
C LYS A 149 -13.20 16.04 3.13
N LEU A 150 -12.65 16.07 1.92
CA LEU A 150 -11.45 16.85 1.61
C LEU A 150 -11.64 18.36 1.80
N LYS A 151 -12.88 18.83 1.74
CA LYS A 151 -13.26 20.20 2.08
C LYS A 151 -12.84 20.60 3.49
N ASN A 152 -12.84 19.68 4.46
CA ASN A 152 -12.36 19.94 5.82
C ASN A 152 -10.88 20.30 5.89
N CYS A 153 -10.13 20.03 4.82
CA CYS A 153 -8.70 20.34 4.68
C CYS A 153 -8.41 21.30 3.53
N ASN A 154 -9.43 22.02 3.05
CA ASN A 154 -9.34 22.95 1.92
C ASN A 154 -8.77 22.33 0.63
N PHE A 155 -8.96 21.01 0.44
CA PHE A 155 -8.43 20.24 -0.69
C PHE A 155 -9.51 19.64 -1.60
N ASP A 156 -10.76 20.02 -1.41
CA ASP A 156 -11.90 19.53 -2.19
C ASP A 156 -11.76 19.89 -3.67
N ASN A 157 -12.02 18.93 -4.57
CA ASN A 157 -12.04 19.16 -6.01
C ASN A 157 -10.74 19.76 -6.58
N LYS A 158 -9.59 19.49 -5.95
CA LYS A 158 -8.28 20.03 -6.37
C LYS A 158 -7.28 18.95 -6.80
N THR A 159 -7.56 17.68 -6.54
CA THR A 159 -6.56 16.63 -6.72
C THR A 159 -6.27 16.41 -8.21
N SER A 160 -5.01 16.61 -8.59
CA SER A 160 -4.46 16.37 -9.92
C SER A 160 -3.42 15.26 -9.96
N SER A 161 -2.78 14.92 -8.83
CA SER A 161 -1.91 13.74 -8.72
C SER A 161 -1.86 13.20 -7.29
N ILE A 162 -1.40 11.95 -7.14
CA ILE A 162 -1.34 11.23 -5.86
C ILE A 162 -0.01 10.48 -5.77
N SER A 163 0.61 10.46 -4.59
CA SER A 163 1.75 9.58 -4.29
C SER A 163 1.59 8.89 -2.94
N SER A 164 2.48 7.94 -2.67
CA SER A 164 2.76 7.53 -1.29
C SER A 164 3.31 8.72 -0.49
N CYS A 165 3.15 8.69 0.84
CA CYS A 165 3.80 9.70 1.69
C CYS A 165 5.33 9.57 1.77
N LYS A 166 5.88 8.44 1.32
CA LYS A 166 7.31 8.15 1.31
C LYS A 166 7.98 8.59 0.01
N TYR A 167 7.18 8.95 -0.99
CA TYR A 167 7.65 9.61 -2.20
C TYR A 167 8.38 10.92 -1.87
N VAL A 168 9.66 10.98 -2.22
CA VAL A 168 10.50 12.17 -2.13
C VAL A 168 10.60 12.74 -3.54
N ASN A 169 10.11 13.96 -3.75
CA ASN A 169 10.43 14.70 -4.96
C ASN A 169 11.82 15.32 -4.75
N ASP A 170 12.81 14.85 -5.49
CA ASP A 170 14.15 15.46 -5.58
C ASP A 170 14.09 16.72 -6.48
N ASP A 171 13.20 17.66 -6.15
CA ASP A 171 13.10 18.98 -6.82
C ASP A 171 14.04 20.01 -6.16
#